data_AF-A0A932EIJ0-F1
#
_entry.id   AF-A0A932EIJ0-F1
#
_cell.length_a   1.000
_cell.length_b   1.000
_cell.length_c   1.000
_cell.angle_alpha   90.00
_cell.angle_beta   90.00
_cell.angle_gamma   90.00
#
_symmetry.space_group_name_H-M   'P 1'
#
loop_
_entity.id
_entity.type
_entity.pdbx_description
1 polymer ?
#
loop_
_entity_poly.entity_id
_entity_poly.type
_entity_poly.pdbx_seq_one_letter_code
_entity_poly.pdbx_strand_id
1 'polypeptide(L)'
;MVTPLVVAVLLAPQAARRPAAPNGCVTCHEKLPATTAGGHSFQDWRASPHGRAGATCDKCHGGNPAAADREAAHRDVYSSRESRSKVYYTRIPATCGSCHQQELGFFTDSRHYARLVTTGRGPNCVTCHGSMAVQVLSPGDMETTCSA
;
A
#
# COMPACT_ATOMS: atom_id res chain seq x y z
N MET A 1 27.06 28.14 47.72
CA MET A 1 27.77 27.08 46.97
C MET A 1 26.68 26.16 46.41
N VAL A 2 26.35 26.31 45.13
CA VAL A 2 25.22 25.61 44.48
C VAL A 2 25.83 24.57 43.54
N THR A 3 25.74 23.29 43.88
CA THR A 3 26.24 22.20 43.06
C THR A 3 25.22 21.90 41.95
N PRO A 4 25.58 21.96 40.66
CA PRO A 4 24.64 21.66 39.60
C PRO A 4 24.43 20.14 39.52
N LEU A 5 23.16 19.72 39.56
CA LEU A 5 22.76 18.33 39.36
C LEU A 5 22.84 18.02 37.85
N VAL A 6 23.84 17.25 37.44
CA VAL A 6 23.97 16.79 36.05
C VAL A 6 22.99 15.64 35.83
N VAL A 7 21.89 15.90 35.12
CA VAL A 7 20.96 14.87 34.67
C VAL A 7 21.59 14.14 33.49
N ALA A 8 22.08 12.92 33.73
CA ALA A 8 22.57 12.04 32.68
C ALA A 8 21.38 11.51 31.86
N VAL A 9 21.21 12.02 30.64
CA VAL A 9 20.25 11.48 29.66
C VAL A 9 20.80 10.14 29.17
N LEU A 10 20.22 9.04 29.64
CA LEU A 10 20.49 7.70 29.13
C LEU A 10 19.92 7.57 27.72
N LEU A 11 20.78 7.69 26.71
CA LEU A 11 20.45 7.41 25.32
C LEU A 11 20.23 5.90 25.17
N ALA A 12 18.97 5.48 24.98
CA ALA A 12 18.65 4.11 24.63
C ALA A 12 19.25 3.76 23.24
N PRO A 13 19.82 2.56 23.06
CA PRO A 13 20.36 2.16 21.77
C PRO A 13 19.22 2.04 20.76
N GLN A 14 19.28 2.86 19.70
CA GLN A 14 18.37 2.71 18.57
C GLN A 14 18.69 1.39 17.89
N ALA A 15 17.76 0.43 17.94
CA ALA A 15 17.87 -0.82 17.22
C ALA A 15 18.04 -0.50 15.72
N ALA A 16 19.24 -0.76 15.19
CA ALA A 16 19.51 -0.61 13.77
C ALA A 16 18.55 -1.52 12.99
N ARG A 17 17.67 -0.93 12.18
CA ARG A 17 16.80 -1.68 11.27
C ARG A 17 17.70 -2.46 10.31
N ARG A 18 17.64 -3.79 10.37
CA ARG A 18 18.32 -4.65 9.39
C ARG A 18 17.84 -4.27 7.98
N PRO A 19 18.74 -4.17 6.99
CA PRO A 19 18.30 -3.94 5.62
C PRO A 19 17.33 -5.04 5.21
N ALA A 20 16.22 -4.63 4.60
CA ALA A 20 15.24 -5.60 4.09
C ALA A 20 15.93 -6.54 3.10
N ALA A 21 15.58 -7.82 3.16
CA ALA A 21 16.04 -8.78 2.17
C ALA A 21 15.64 -8.31 0.76
N PRO A 22 16.50 -8.50 -0.26
CA PRO A 22 16.19 -8.08 -1.62
C PRO A 22 14.89 -8.74 -2.10
N ASN A 23 14.01 -7.92 -2.69
CA ASN A 23 12.72 -8.36 -3.19
C ASN A 23 12.79 -8.52 -4.72
N GLY A 24 12.62 -9.74 -5.21
CA GLY A 24 12.73 -10.06 -6.64
C GLY A 24 11.76 -9.28 -7.53
N CYS A 25 10.55 -8.96 -7.01
CA CYS A 25 9.60 -8.12 -7.74
C CYS A 25 10.20 -6.74 -8.00
N VAL A 26 10.73 -6.09 -6.96
CA VAL A 26 11.35 -4.75 -7.06
C VAL A 26 12.61 -4.80 -7.93
N THR A 27 13.53 -5.72 -7.66
CA THR A 27 14.83 -5.80 -8.34
C THR A 27 14.71 -6.10 -9.84
N CYS A 28 13.73 -6.92 -10.24
CA CYS A 28 13.47 -7.20 -11.64
C CYS A 28 12.68 -6.04 -12.29
N HIS A 29 11.60 -5.57 -11.66
CA HIS A 29 10.71 -4.58 -12.27
C HIS A 29 11.28 -3.16 -12.31
N GLU A 30 12.29 -2.83 -11.48
CA GLU A 30 13.04 -1.57 -11.59
C GLU A 30 13.70 -1.40 -12.97
N LYS A 31 14.07 -2.52 -13.61
CA LYS A 31 14.83 -2.55 -14.87
C LYS A 31 13.94 -2.66 -16.10
N LEU A 32 12.62 -2.79 -15.91
CA LEU A 32 11.68 -2.91 -17.02
C LEU A 32 11.25 -1.52 -17.53
N PRO A 33 10.85 -1.41 -18.81
CA PRO A 33 10.27 -0.18 -19.34
C PRO A 33 9.02 0.26 -18.56
N ALA A 34 8.73 1.56 -18.54
CA ALA A 34 7.64 2.15 -17.76
C ALA A 34 6.24 1.57 -18.11
N THR A 35 6.04 1.12 -19.35
CA THR A 35 4.83 0.44 -19.80
C THR A 35 4.91 -1.06 -19.54
N THR A 36 4.47 -1.47 -18.36
CA THR A 36 4.23 -2.89 -18.04
C THR A 36 2.72 -3.18 -17.96
N ALA A 37 2.35 -4.46 -17.93
CA ALA A 37 0.97 -4.90 -17.69
C ALA A 37 0.40 -4.46 -16.32
N GLY A 38 1.24 -3.93 -15.41
CA GLY A 38 0.83 -3.47 -14.08
C GLY A 38 -0.01 -2.18 -14.07
N GLY A 39 -0.06 -1.45 -15.19
CA GLY A 39 -0.90 -0.25 -15.33
C GLY A 39 -0.44 0.95 -14.49
N HIS A 40 0.75 0.90 -13.90
CA HIS A 40 1.38 2.01 -13.17
C HIS A 40 2.91 1.95 -13.32
N SER A 41 3.57 3.11 -13.14
CA SER A 41 5.02 3.23 -13.27
C SER A 41 5.75 2.73 -12.02
N PHE A 42 6.89 2.06 -12.21
CA PHE A 42 7.80 1.74 -11.13
C PHE A 42 8.27 3.00 -10.38
N GLN A 43 8.49 4.11 -11.09
CA GLN A 43 8.96 5.35 -10.48
C GLN A 43 7.88 6.00 -9.60
N ASP A 44 6.61 5.91 -10.00
CA ASP A 44 5.50 6.40 -9.19
C ASP A 44 5.41 5.60 -7.88
N TRP A 45 5.52 4.27 -7.96
CA TRP A 45 5.60 3.43 -6.77
C TRP A 45 6.80 3.80 -5.90
N ARG A 46 8.01 3.91 -6.48
CA ARG A 46 9.25 4.23 -5.75
C ARG A 46 9.15 5.57 -5.02
N ALA A 47 8.50 6.57 -5.63
CA ALA A 47 8.30 7.89 -5.04
C ALA A 47 7.15 7.93 -4.02
N SER A 48 6.22 6.98 -4.07
CA SER A 48 5.05 6.93 -3.19
C SER A 48 5.43 6.73 -1.70
N PRO A 49 4.55 7.09 -0.76
CA PRO A 49 4.72 6.77 0.66
C PRO A 49 4.97 5.28 0.91
N HIS A 50 4.28 4.39 0.18
CA HIS A 50 4.45 2.94 0.30
C HIS A 50 5.83 2.47 -0.18
N GLY A 51 6.30 2.96 -1.34
CA GLY A 51 7.64 2.65 -1.83
C GLY A 51 8.74 3.09 -0.86
N ARG A 52 8.62 4.32 -0.34
CA ARG A 52 9.56 4.86 0.68
C ARG A 52 9.51 4.11 2.01
N ALA A 53 8.34 3.57 2.39
CA ALA A 53 8.17 2.75 3.58
C ALA A 53 8.60 1.28 3.38
N GLY A 54 8.96 0.87 2.16
CA GLY A 54 9.37 -0.50 1.85
C GLY A 54 8.20 -1.48 1.68
N ALA A 55 6.98 -1.00 1.43
CA ALA A 55 5.87 -1.85 1.05
C ALA A 55 6.05 -2.31 -0.40
N THR A 56 6.58 -3.51 -0.55
CA THR A 56 6.91 -4.13 -1.84
C THR A 56 5.67 -4.61 -2.59
N CYS A 57 5.83 -4.85 -3.90
CA CYS A 57 4.75 -5.18 -4.83
C CYS A 57 3.89 -6.35 -4.33
N ASP A 58 4.52 -7.38 -3.73
CA ASP A 58 3.87 -8.59 -3.25
C ASP A 58 2.87 -8.35 -2.12
N LYS A 59 3.04 -7.28 -1.34
CA LYS A 59 2.14 -6.95 -0.24
C LYS A 59 0.73 -6.65 -0.74
N CYS A 60 0.63 -5.97 -1.88
CA CYS A 60 -0.63 -5.63 -2.52
C CYS A 60 -1.03 -6.63 -3.61
N HIS A 61 -0.10 -7.05 -4.46
CA HIS A 61 -0.42 -7.83 -5.67
C HIS A 61 -0.31 -9.34 -5.51
N GLY A 62 0.36 -9.85 -4.46
CA GLY A 62 0.70 -11.28 -4.34
C GLY A 62 1.99 -11.64 -5.05
N GLY A 63 2.18 -12.90 -5.42
CA GLY A 63 3.45 -13.36 -5.99
C GLY A 63 4.44 -13.86 -4.95
N ASN A 64 5.55 -14.38 -5.45
CA ASN A 64 6.67 -14.86 -4.65
C ASN A 64 7.92 -14.00 -4.90
N PRO A 65 8.25 -13.05 -4.00
CA PRO A 65 9.42 -12.19 -4.19
C PRO A 65 10.76 -12.90 -4.02
N ALA A 66 10.76 -14.15 -3.54
CA ALA A 66 11.97 -14.97 -3.39
C ALA A 66 12.24 -15.89 -4.59
N ALA A 67 11.29 -16.00 -5.53
CA ALA A 67 11.47 -16.82 -6.73
C ALA A 67 12.43 -16.14 -7.72
N ALA A 68 13.27 -16.95 -8.37
CA ALA A 68 14.24 -16.48 -9.35
C ALA A 68 13.65 -16.43 -10.78
N ASP A 69 12.72 -17.33 -11.10
CA ASP A 69 12.05 -17.37 -12.39
C ASP A 69 10.74 -16.57 -12.39
N ARG A 70 10.39 -16.07 -13.57
CA ARG A 70 9.24 -15.19 -13.78
C ARG A 70 7.93 -15.89 -13.42
N GLU A 71 7.76 -17.12 -13.90
CA GLU A 71 6.53 -17.89 -13.76
C GLU A 71 6.23 -18.20 -12.27
N ALA A 72 7.23 -18.60 -11.48
CA ALA A 72 7.07 -18.80 -10.05
C ALA A 72 6.90 -17.49 -9.28
N ALA A 73 7.59 -16.40 -9.68
CA ALA A 73 7.44 -15.09 -9.06
C ALA A 73 6.03 -14.50 -9.26
N HIS A 74 5.45 -14.70 -10.44
CA HIS A 74 4.12 -14.22 -10.80
C HIS A 74 2.98 -15.18 -10.47
N ARG A 75 3.27 -16.35 -9.88
CA ARG A 75 2.22 -17.22 -9.36
C ARG A 75 1.39 -16.45 -8.34
N ASP A 76 0.06 -16.50 -8.47
CA ASP A 76 -0.90 -15.74 -7.65
C ASP A 76 -0.89 -14.21 -7.84
N VAL A 77 -0.26 -13.71 -8.91
CA VAL A 77 -0.46 -12.33 -9.38
C VAL A 77 -1.54 -12.32 -10.44
N TYR A 78 -2.64 -11.64 -10.15
CA TYR A 78 -3.85 -11.61 -10.99
C TYR A 78 -4.20 -10.19 -11.42
N SER A 79 -4.82 -10.05 -12.58
CA SER A 79 -5.35 -8.78 -13.07
C SER A 79 -6.32 -8.18 -12.05
N SER A 80 -6.33 -6.86 -11.88
CA SER A 80 -7.30 -6.16 -11.02
C SER A 80 -8.76 -6.36 -11.45
N ARG A 81 -8.99 -6.90 -12.65
CA ARG A 81 -10.31 -7.27 -13.19
C ARG A 81 -10.78 -8.65 -12.74
N GLU A 82 -9.89 -9.47 -12.16
CA GLU A 82 -10.22 -10.81 -11.67
C GLU A 82 -10.59 -10.76 -10.19
N SER A 83 -11.72 -11.36 -9.82
CA SER A 83 -12.22 -11.37 -8.42
C SER A 83 -11.27 -12.04 -7.42
N ARG A 84 -10.35 -12.88 -7.89
CA ARG A 84 -9.29 -13.50 -7.07
C ARG A 84 -8.10 -12.59 -6.80
N SER A 85 -7.97 -11.47 -7.51
CA SER A 85 -6.89 -10.52 -7.29
C SER A 85 -7.03 -9.83 -5.94
N LYS A 86 -5.93 -9.69 -5.21
CA LYS A 86 -5.88 -8.88 -4.00
C LYS A 86 -6.24 -7.41 -4.27
N VAL A 87 -5.95 -6.92 -5.47
CA VAL A 87 -6.30 -5.56 -5.89
C VAL A 87 -7.61 -5.50 -6.69
N TYR A 88 -8.46 -6.53 -6.57
CA TYR A 88 -9.82 -6.46 -7.08
C TYR A 88 -10.63 -5.41 -6.31
N TYR A 89 -11.51 -4.68 -7.01
CA TYR A 89 -12.20 -3.49 -6.49
C TYR A 89 -12.83 -3.67 -5.10
N THR A 90 -13.54 -4.78 -4.86
CA THR A 90 -14.19 -5.05 -3.56
C THR A 90 -13.25 -5.68 -2.53
N ARG A 91 -12.05 -6.12 -2.91
CA ARG A 91 -11.02 -6.65 -2.01
C ARG A 91 -10.01 -5.60 -1.55
N ILE A 92 -10.01 -4.42 -2.17
CA ILE A 92 -9.15 -3.30 -1.78
C ILE A 92 -9.16 -3.04 -0.26
N PRO A 93 -10.31 -2.99 0.44
CA PRO A 93 -10.31 -2.78 1.89
C PRO A 93 -9.52 -3.84 2.67
N ALA A 94 -9.65 -5.11 2.30
CA ALA A 94 -8.91 -6.19 2.95
C ALA A 94 -7.41 -6.10 2.67
N THR A 95 -7.03 -5.69 1.45
CA THR A 95 -5.61 -5.52 1.08
C THR A 95 -4.97 -4.33 1.80
N CYS A 96 -5.66 -3.19 1.89
CA CYS A 96 -5.16 -2.04 2.64
C CYS A 96 -5.12 -2.32 4.16
N GLY A 97 -6.17 -2.96 4.67
CA GLY A 97 -6.33 -3.29 6.09
C GLY A 97 -5.38 -4.36 6.62
N SER A 98 -4.59 -5.03 5.77
CA SER A 98 -3.52 -5.91 6.27
C SER A 98 -2.45 -5.14 7.06
N CYS A 99 -2.31 -3.84 6.79
CA CYS A 99 -1.42 -2.93 7.50
C CYS A 99 -2.19 -1.77 8.18
N HIS A 100 -3.24 -1.26 7.53
CA HIS A 100 -4.07 -0.14 8.00
C HIS A 100 -5.30 -0.64 8.75
N GLN A 101 -5.08 -1.41 9.83
CA GLN A 101 -6.16 -2.10 10.55
C GLN A 101 -7.12 -1.14 11.24
N GLN A 102 -6.59 -0.07 11.82
CA GLN A 102 -7.41 0.94 12.50
C GLN A 102 -8.29 1.68 11.50
N GLU A 103 -7.72 2.12 10.38
CA GLU A 103 -8.46 2.80 9.32
C GLU A 103 -9.49 1.87 8.67
N LEU A 104 -9.15 0.58 8.50
CA LEU A 104 -10.13 -0.42 8.06
C LEU A 104 -11.30 -0.49 9.03
N GLY A 105 -11.06 -0.51 10.35
CA GLY A 105 -12.12 -0.53 11.35
C GLY A 105 -13.09 0.65 11.21
N PHE A 106 -12.56 1.88 11.10
CA PHE A 106 -13.41 3.06 10.86
C PHE A 106 -14.14 2.98 9.51
N PHE A 107 -13.47 2.48 8.48
CA PHE A 107 -14.07 2.35 7.16
C PHE A 107 -15.20 1.32 7.14
N THR A 108 -15.06 0.18 7.83
CA THR A 108 -16.08 -0.88 7.87
C THR A 108 -17.39 -0.43 8.52
N ASP A 109 -17.31 0.54 9.43
CA ASP A 109 -18.49 1.12 10.07
C ASP A 109 -19.19 2.19 9.20
N SER A 110 -18.62 2.53 8.04
CA SER A 110 -19.13 3.59 7.17
C SER A 110 -20.22 3.12 6.19
N ARG A 111 -21.06 4.07 5.75
CA ARG A 111 -22.02 3.84 4.66
C ARG A 111 -21.33 3.51 3.33
N HIS A 112 -20.09 3.94 3.12
CA HIS A 112 -19.31 3.61 1.93
C HIS A 112 -19.01 2.11 1.87
N TYR A 113 -18.51 1.54 2.97
CA TYR A 113 -18.26 0.11 3.06
C TYR A 113 -19.56 -0.69 2.94
N ALA A 114 -20.63 -0.26 3.62
CA ALA A 114 -21.95 -0.88 3.50
C ALA A 114 -22.41 -0.95 2.03
N ARG A 115 -22.27 0.14 1.26
CA ARG A 115 -22.60 0.15 -0.18
C ARG A 115 -21.68 -0.74 -0.99
N LEU A 116 -20.38 -0.75 -0.69
CA LEU A 116 -19.38 -1.56 -1.36
C LEU A 116 -19.69 -3.05 -1.22
N VAL A 117 -19.97 -3.54 -0.02
CA VAL A 117 -20.22 -4.97 0.20
C VAL A 117 -21.60 -5.42 -0.28
N THR A 118 -22.61 -4.54 -0.25
CA THR A 118 -23.97 -4.89 -0.68
C THR A 118 -24.16 -4.86 -2.18
N THR A 119 -23.44 -4.00 -2.91
CA THR A 119 -23.66 -3.79 -4.35
C THR A 119 -22.44 -3.94 -5.22
N GLY A 120 -21.25 -4.02 -4.62
CA GLY A 120 -19.98 -4.00 -5.34
C GLY A 120 -19.62 -2.63 -5.92
N ARG A 121 -20.38 -1.56 -5.64
CA ARG A 121 -20.26 -0.24 -6.30
C ARG A 121 -20.07 0.94 -5.34
N GLY A 122 -19.82 0.68 -4.05
CA GLY A 122 -19.50 1.74 -3.09
C GLY A 122 -18.03 2.18 -3.21
N PRO A 123 -17.66 3.37 -2.70
CA PRO A 123 -16.25 3.77 -2.62
C PRO A 123 -15.39 2.73 -1.90
N ASN A 124 -14.11 2.68 -2.21
CA ASN A 124 -13.10 1.92 -1.47
C ASN A 124 -11.91 2.84 -1.12
N CYS A 125 -10.87 2.27 -0.51
CA CYS A 125 -9.71 3.03 -0.05
C CYS A 125 -9.05 3.87 -1.17
N VAL A 126 -8.92 3.29 -2.37
CA VAL A 126 -8.26 3.96 -3.49
C VAL A 126 -9.16 4.97 -4.20
N THR A 127 -10.46 5.02 -3.89
CA THR A 127 -11.37 6.06 -4.39
C THR A 127 -10.93 7.45 -3.91
N CYS A 128 -10.51 7.57 -2.64
CA CYS A 128 -10.06 8.84 -2.09
C CYS A 128 -8.53 8.92 -1.94
N HIS A 129 -7.85 7.81 -1.66
CA HIS A 129 -6.40 7.79 -1.45
C HIS A 129 -5.60 7.44 -2.71
N GLY A 130 -6.24 7.26 -3.86
CA GLY A 130 -5.57 6.85 -5.09
C GLY A 130 -4.88 5.49 -4.96
N SER A 131 -4.28 5.01 -6.06
CA SER A 131 -3.46 3.79 -6.01
C SER A 131 -2.11 4.09 -5.37
N MET A 132 -1.62 3.18 -4.52
CA MET A 132 -0.33 3.32 -3.82
C MET A 132 -0.18 4.58 -2.96
N ALA A 133 -1.28 5.31 -2.67
CA ALA A 133 -1.26 6.58 -1.94
C ALA A 133 -0.44 7.69 -2.64
N VAL A 134 -0.40 7.71 -3.97
CA VAL A 134 0.28 8.79 -4.71
C VAL A 134 -0.49 10.12 -4.64
N GLN A 135 -1.80 10.08 -4.39
CA GLN A 135 -2.65 11.25 -4.27
C GLN A 135 -3.79 10.97 -3.29
N VAL A 136 -4.03 11.89 -2.36
CA VAL A 136 -5.22 11.87 -1.51
C VAL A 136 -6.09 13.04 -1.91
N LEU A 137 -7.37 12.78 -2.20
CA LEU A 137 -8.34 13.81 -2.55
C LEU A 137 -8.44 14.84 -1.43
N SER A 138 -8.43 16.13 -1.79
CA SER A 138 -8.73 17.19 -0.85
C SER A 138 -10.23 17.17 -0.49
N PRO A 139 -10.66 17.85 0.59
CA PRO A 139 -12.08 17.99 0.91
C PRO A 139 -12.93 18.51 -0.26
N GLY A 140 -12.44 19.51 -1.02
CA GLY A 140 -13.15 20.04 -2.18
C GLY A 140 -13.24 19.03 -3.35
N ASP A 141 -12.18 18.25 -3.59
CA ASP A 141 -12.20 17.20 -4.62
C ASP A 141 -13.15 16.06 -4.24
N MET A 142 -13.24 15.74 -2.95
CA MET A 142 -14.18 14.74 -2.46
C MET A 142 -15.63 15.16 -2.68
N GLU A 143 -15.95 16.44 -2.44
CA GLU A 143 -17.28 16.97 -2.69
C GLU A 143 -17.62 16.84 -4.18
N THR A 144 -16.73 17.25 -5.08
CA THR A 144 -16.92 17.15 -6.54
C THR A 144 -17.07 15.70 -7.02
N THR A 145 -16.28 14.76 -6.46
CA THR A 145 -16.29 13.34 -6.86
C THR A 145 -17.60 12.63 -6.50
N CYS A 146 -18.25 13.05 -5.41
CA CYS A 146 -19.35 12.31 -4.79
C CYS A 146 -20.71 13.05 -4.83
N SER A 147 -20.77 14.24 -5.45
CA SER A 147 -22.01 15.02 -5.62
C SER A 147 -22.63 14.91 -7.02
N ALA A 148 -22.02 14.12 -7.92
CA ALA A 148 -22.52 13.83 -9.27
C ALA A 148 -23.47 12.62 -9.31
#